data_AF-A0A7K3LI66-F1
#
_entry.id   AF-A0A7K3LI66-F1
#
_cell.length_a   1.000
_cell.length_b   1.000
_cell.length_c   1.000
_cell.angle_alpha   90.00
_cell.angle_beta   90.00
_cell.angle_gamma   90.00
#
_symmetry.space_group_name_H-M   'P 1'
#
loop_
_entity.id
_entity.type
_entity.pdbx_description
1 polymer ?
#
loop_
_entity_poly.entity_id
_entity_poly.type
_entity_poly.pdbx_seq_one_letter_code
_entity_poly.pdbx_strand_id
1 'polypeptide(L)' 'MQWETVEAHTEGFRKSPEFAQWRQLLHEFYESPPMIEHFVAID' A
#
# COMPACT_ATOMS: atom_id res chain seq x y z
N MET A 1 9.68 -3.94 -8.47
CA MET A 1 9.28 -2.52 -8.32
C MET A 1 9.19 -2.24 -6.83
N GLN A 2 9.85 -1.19 -6.34
CA GLN A 2 9.91 -0.84 -4.90
C GLN A 2 9.52 0.63 -4.72
N TRP A 3 9.08 0.99 -3.53
CA TRP A 3 8.85 2.39 -3.19
C TRP A 3 10.18 3.12 -2.99
N GLU A 4 10.24 4.38 -3.41
CA GLU A 4 11.42 5.24 -3.17
C GLU A 4 11.57 5.58 -1.68
N THR A 5 10.45 5.86 -1.00
CA THR A 5 10.40 6.08 0.45
C THR A 5 9.12 5.50 1.05
N VAL A 6 9.05 5.45 2.39
CA VAL A 6 7.84 5.05 3.11
C VAL A 6 6.70 6.04 2.85
N GLU A 7 7.00 7.34 2.80
CA GLU A 7 6.04 8.41 2.57
C GLU A 7 5.44 8.35 1.16
N ALA A 8 6.21 7.96 0.14
CA ALA A 8 5.67 7.74 -1.20
C ALA A 8 4.52 6.71 -1.19
N HIS A 9 4.62 5.67 -0.36
CA HIS A 9 3.53 4.73 -0.12
C HIS A 9 2.43 5.32 0.78
N THR A 10 2.76 5.81 1.98
CA THR A 10 1.74 6.13 3.01
C THR A 10 1.08 7.49 2.86
N GLU A 11 1.79 8.47 2.31
CA GLU A 11 1.29 9.82 2.10
C GLU A 11 0.92 10.05 0.64
N GLY A 12 1.73 9.54 -0.28
CA GLY A 12 1.46 9.59 -1.72
C GLY A 12 0.31 8.66 -2.08
N PHE A 13 0.56 7.36 -2.15
CA PHE A 13 -0.43 6.39 -2.65
C PHE A 13 -1.63 6.22 -1.73
N ARG A 14 -1.43 5.96 -0.43
CA ARG A 14 -2.55 5.65 0.49
C ARG A 14 -3.58 6.77 0.66
N LYS A 15 -3.21 8.02 0.34
CA LYS A 15 -4.13 9.18 0.40
C LYS A 15 -4.62 9.62 -0.98
N SER A 16 -4.22 8.94 -2.04
CA SER A 16 -4.60 9.29 -3.41
C SER A 16 -5.97 8.72 -3.80
N PRO A 17 -6.62 9.28 -4.85
CA PRO A 17 -7.85 8.71 -5.41
C PRO A 17 -7.67 7.27 -5.92
N GLU A 18 -6.49 6.93 -6.43
CA GLU A 18 -6.17 5.61 -6.98
C GLU A 18 -6.20 4.53 -5.89
N PHE A 19 -5.83 4.84 -4.64
CA PHE A 19 -5.96 3.89 -3.54
C PHE A 19 -7.43 3.55 -3.24
N ALA A 20 -8.35 4.50 -3.39
CA ALA A 20 -9.78 4.22 -3.23
C ALA A 20 -10.27 3.23 -4.29
N GLN A 21 -9.86 3.41 -5.54
CA GLN A 21 -10.17 2.49 -6.64
C GLN A 21 -9.54 1.10 -6.40
N TRP A 22 -8.25 1.06 -6.05
CA TRP A 22 -7.54 -0.17 -5.71
C TRP A 22 -8.25 -0.95 -4.59
N ARG A 23 -8.66 -0.24 -3.52
CA ARG A 23 -9.37 -0.83 -2.39
C ARG A 23 -10.72 -1.41 -2.84
N GLN A 24 -11.50 -0.67 -3.63
CA GLN A 24 -12.81 -1.13 -4.09
C GLN A 24 -12.72 -2.44 -4.87
N LEU A 25 -11.68 -2.60 -5.70
CA LEU A 25 -11.48 -3.80 -6.51
C LEU A 25 -11.05 -5.03 -5.70
N LEU A 26 -10.43 -4.84 -4.53
CA LEU A 26 -9.76 -5.92 -3.79
C LEU A 26 -10.40 -6.25 -2.44
N HIS A 27 -11.01 -5.26 -1.78
CA HIS A 27 -11.46 -5.37 -0.39
C HIS A 27 -12.45 -6.53 -0.15
N GLU A 28 -13.33 -6.82 -1.12
CA GLU A 28 -14.31 -7.90 -0.99
C GLU A 28 -13.68 -9.29 -0.86
N PHE A 29 -12.40 -9.42 -1.24
CA PHE A 29 -11.67 -10.68 -1.16
C PHE A 29 -10.85 -10.83 0.13
N TYR A 30 -10.87 -9.84 1.03
CA TYR A 30 -10.14 -9.90 2.30
C TYR A 30 -11.01 -10.44 3.42
N GLU A 31 -10.53 -11.48 4.10
CA GLU A 31 -11.12 -11.97 5.35
C GLU A 31 -10.89 -10.97 6.50
N SER A 32 -9.74 -10.28 6.49
CA SER A 32 -9.39 -9.21 7.43
C SER A 32 -8.38 -8.24 6.80
N PRO A 33 -8.20 -7.03 7.37
CA PRO A 33 -7.19 -6.11 6.87
C PRO A 33 -5.78 -6.71 6.93
N PRO A 34 -4.95 -6.55 5.87
CA PRO A 34 -3.60 -7.10 5.87
C PRO A 34 -2.69 -6.36 6.84
N MET A 35 -1.78 -7.09 7.48
CA MET A 35 -0.61 -6.51 8.13
C MET A 35 0.38 -6.06 7.06
N ILE A 36 0.96 -4.87 7.22
CA ILE A 36 1.85 -4.27 6.24
C ILE A 36 3.13 -3.83 6.94
N GLU A 37 4.26 -4.28 6.42
CA GLU A 37 5.60 -3.93 6.89
C GLU A 37 6.41 -3.31 5.73
N HIS A 38 7.31 -2.39 6.06
CA HIS A 38 8.25 -1.79 5.11
C HIS A 38 9.66 -2.29 5.41
N PHE A 39 10.38 -2.70 4.38
CA PHE A 39 11.73 -3.24 4.49
C PHE A 39 12.71 -2.44 3.64
N VAL A 40 13.97 -2.52 4.03
CA VAL A 40 15.11 -2.04 3.23
C VAL A 40 15.98 -3.24 2.87
N ALA A 41 16.55 -3.25 1.67
CA ALA A 41 17.52 -4.25 1.30
C ALA A 41 18.80 -4.07 2.13
N ILE A 42 19.39 -5.18 2.56
CA ILE A 42 20.73 -5.23 3.17
C ILE A 42 21.64 -5.93 2.17
N ASP A 43 22.82 -5.36 1.94
CA ASP A 43 23.85 -5.91 1.05
C ASP A 43 24.53 -7.17 1.61
#